data_AF-A0AAV5TAZ6-F1
#
_entry.id   AF-A0AAV5TAZ6-F1
#
_cell.length_a   1.000
_cell.length_b   1.000
_cell.length_c   1.000
_cell.angle_alpha   90.00
_cell.angle_beta   90.00
_cell.angle_gamma   90.00
#
_symmetry.space_group_name_H-M   'P 1'
#
loop_
_entity.id
_entity.type
_entity.pdbx_description
1 polymer ?
#
loop_
_entity_poly.entity_id
_entity_poly.type
_entity_poly.pdbx_seq_one_letter_code
_entity_poly.pdbx_strand_id
1 'polypeptide(L)'
;LSMATMLRGLIAASIIFLLSECKDSEQPKKDFICSWQGSAPFCVRDPCAKDHTFIADSDDASSPFAGSSGSHCVTGLKRLCCKTAHVKKDIKENCRYRDSCEGYQYVFKAGGSVPFCCTSGTLVW
;
A
#
# COMPACT_ATOMS: atom_id res chain seq x y z
N LEU A 1 70.97 26.98 -12.52
CA LEU A 1 70.93 26.91 -13.99
C LEU A 1 70.66 25.46 -14.39
N SER A 2 69.42 25.09 -14.69
CA SER A 2 69.09 24.26 -15.86
C SER A 2 67.58 24.01 -15.90
N MET A 3 67.02 24.34 -17.06
CA MET A 3 65.65 24.12 -17.50
C MET A 3 65.46 22.67 -17.99
N ALA A 4 64.18 22.34 -18.23
CA ALA A 4 63.65 21.22 -19.02
C ALA A 4 63.69 19.85 -18.31
N THR A 5 62.62 19.06 -18.29
CA THR A 5 61.83 18.69 -19.47
C THR A 5 60.43 18.22 -19.04
N MET A 6 59.39 18.83 -19.61
CA MET A 6 58.07 18.23 -19.72
C MET A 6 58.16 16.96 -20.58
N LEU A 7 57.54 15.84 -20.18
CA LEU A 7 56.65 15.10 -21.10
C LEU A 7 55.85 13.97 -20.42
N ARG A 8 54.53 14.15 -20.43
CA ARG A 8 53.47 13.18 -20.76
C ARG A 8 53.39 11.88 -19.96
N GLY A 9 52.38 11.88 -19.10
CA GLY A 9 51.19 11.07 -19.35
C GLY A 9 51.16 9.71 -18.67
N LEU A 10 50.24 9.58 -17.71
CA LEU A 10 49.32 8.45 -17.68
C LEU A 10 48.14 8.79 -16.76
N ILE A 11 46.97 8.48 -17.31
CA ILE A 11 45.62 8.73 -16.83
C ILE A 11 45.42 7.99 -15.50
N ALA A 12 45.10 8.72 -14.44
CA ALA A 12 44.37 8.16 -13.31
C ALA A 12 43.15 9.05 -13.13
N ALA A 13 42.10 8.75 -13.89
CA ALA A 13 40.78 9.26 -13.64
C ALA A 13 40.38 8.79 -12.23
N SER A 14 40.57 9.65 -11.24
CA SER A 14 40.09 9.42 -9.89
C SER A 14 38.58 9.25 -9.96
N ILE A 15 38.14 8.00 -9.82
CA ILE A 15 36.75 7.60 -9.71
C ILE A 15 36.20 8.32 -8.48
N ILE A 16 35.49 9.42 -8.71
CA ILE A 16 34.61 10.02 -7.72
C ILE A 16 33.49 9.00 -7.51
N PHE A 17 33.65 8.12 -6.52
CA PHE A 17 32.56 7.32 -6.00
C PHE A 17 31.55 8.30 -5.40
N LEU A 18 30.58 8.69 -6.23
CA LEU A 18 29.30 9.21 -5.80
C LEU A 18 28.69 8.12 -4.92
N LEU A 19 28.96 8.19 -3.61
CA LEU A 19 28.11 7.59 -2.59
C LEU A 19 26.78 8.33 -2.69
N SER A 20 25.97 7.90 -3.65
CA SER A 20 24.56 8.22 -3.72
C SER A 20 23.98 7.61 -2.46
N GLU A 21 23.80 8.44 -1.44
CA GLU A 21 23.04 8.10 -0.25
C GLU A 21 21.65 7.71 -0.75
N CYS A 22 21.39 6.40 -0.86
CA CYS A 22 20.04 5.88 -0.77
C CYS A 22 19.56 6.23 0.64
N LYS A 23 19.11 7.48 0.82
CA LYS A 23 18.18 7.81 1.89
C LYS A 23 16.97 6.93 1.63
N ASP A 24 16.91 5.80 2.33
CA ASP A 24 15.64 5.13 2.59
C ASP A 24 14.70 6.23 3.08
N SER A 25 13.80 6.63 2.18
CA SER A 25 12.80 7.63 2.45
C SER A 25 11.82 6.93 3.39
N GLU A 26 12.13 6.96 4.69
CA GLU A 26 11.28 6.43 5.73
C GLU A 26 10.03 7.32 5.75
N GLN A 27 9.06 6.97 4.89
CA GLN A 27 7.77 7.62 4.88
C GLN A 27 7.16 7.42 6.27
N PRO A 28 6.57 8.46 6.90
CA PRO A 28 5.92 8.30 8.20
C PRO A 28 4.90 7.18 8.08
N LYS A 29 5.09 6.09 8.85
CA LYS A 29 4.14 4.97 8.92
C LYS A 29 2.80 5.54 9.32
N LYS A 30 1.91 5.69 8.34
CA LYS A 30 0.52 6.04 8.61
C LYS A 30 -0.08 4.87 9.38
N ASP A 31 -0.51 5.13 10.62
CA ASP A 31 -1.16 4.13 11.46
C ASP A 31 -2.54 3.81 10.90
N PHE A 32 -2.57 2.88 9.97
CA PHE A 32 -3.78 2.37 9.37
C PHE A 32 -4.54 1.50 10.38
N ILE A 33 -5.86 1.71 10.48
CA ILE A 33 -6.76 0.88 11.28
C ILE A 33 -7.10 -0.44 10.59
N CYS A 34 -6.73 -0.58 9.31
CA CYS A 34 -6.94 -1.75 8.49
C CYS A 34 -5.66 -2.20 7.81
N SER A 35 -5.64 -3.45 7.37
CA SER A 35 -4.53 -4.05 6.63
C SER A 35 -5.05 -5.06 5.61
N TRP A 36 -4.35 -5.16 4.48
CA TRP A 36 -4.57 -6.20 3.49
C TRP A 36 -3.81 -7.46 3.90
N GLN A 37 -4.50 -8.59 3.94
CA GLN A 37 -3.97 -9.90 4.28
C GLN A 37 -3.90 -10.77 3.02
N GLY A 38 -2.83 -11.55 2.90
CA GLY A 38 -2.48 -12.28 1.68
C GLY A 38 -1.37 -11.60 0.89
N SER A 39 -0.61 -12.39 0.13
CA SER A 39 0.55 -11.93 -0.64
C SER A 39 0.39 -12.24 -2.12
N ALA A 40 0.82 -11.32 -2.98
CA ALA A 40 0.93 -11.54 -4.42
C ALA A 40 2.19 -12.37 -4.74
N PRO A 41 2.28 -13.04 -5.91
CA PRO A 41 1.33 -13.00 -7.04
C PRO A 41 0.15 -13.98 -6.92
N PHE A 42 0.22 -15.00 -6.06
CA PHE A 42 -0.85 -15.97 -5.83
C PHE A 42 -1.49 -15.69 -4.46
N CYS A 43 -2.59 -14.94 -4.47
CA CYS A 43 -3.18 -14.45 -3.24
C CYS A 43 -4.10 -15.47 -2.58
N VAL A 44 -4.01 -15.54 -1.26
CA VAL A 44 -4.89 -16.34 -0.43
C VAL A 44 -5.69 -15.42 0.47
N ARG A 45 -6.96 -15.76 0.66
CA ARG A 45 -7.87 -15.05 1.57
C ARG A 45 -7.57 -15.43 3.01
N ASP A 46 -6.40 -15.02 3.47
CA ASP A 46 -5.94 -15.27 4.83
C ASP A 46 -6.97 -14.76 5.85
N PRO A 47 -7.18 -15.49 6.96
CA PRO A 47 -8.14 -15.07 7.97
C PRO A 47 -7.68 -13.76 8.62
N CYS A 48 -8.64 -12.93 9.03
CA CYS A 48 -8.32 -11.79 9.87
C CYS A 48 -7.83 -12.24 11.24
N ALA A 49 -6.94 -11.47 11.85
CA ALA A 49 -6.53 -11.67 13.24
C ALA A 49 -7.75 -11.59 14.17
N LYS A 50 -7.63 -12.15 15.39
CA LYS A 50 -8.74 -12.29 16.35
C LYS A 50 -9.43 -10.97 16.71
N ASP A 51 -8.68 -9.87 16.71
CA ASP A 51 -9.13 -8.51 17.03
C ASP A 51 -9.43 -7.67 15.77
N HIS A 52 -9.54 -8.33 14.62
CA HIS A 52 -9.85 -7.72 13.34
C HIS A 52 -11.12 -8.32 12.73
N THR A 53 -11.92 -7.44 12.12
CA THR A 53 -13.14 -7.77 11.40
C THR A 53 -12.86 -7.79 9.90
N PHE A 54 -13.39 -8.80 9.22
CA PHE A 54 -13.41 -8.88 7.77
C PHE A 54 -14.27 -7.77 7.16
N ILE A 55 -13.72 -7.03 6.20
CA ILE A 55 -14.44 -5.99 5.46
C ILE A 55 -14.83 -6.45 4.06
N ALA A 56 -13.85 -6.84 3.26
CA ALA A 56 -14.05 -7.26 1.87
C ALA A 56 -12.80 -7.98 1.34
N ASP A 57 -12.95 -8.66 0.20
CA ASP A 57 -11.84 -9.26 -0.54
C ASP A 57 -11.58 -8.47 -1.83
N SER A 58 -10.31 -8.34 -2.25
CA SER A 58 -9.89 -7.70 -3.51
C SER A 58 -8.52 -8.21 -3.97
N ASP A 59 -8.33 -8.31 -5.28
CA ASP A 59 -7.07 -8.67 -5.96
C ASP A 59 -6.06 -7.51 -6.02
N ASP A 60 -6.55 -6.30 -6.24
CA ASP A 60 -5.79 -5.06 -6.22
C ASP A 60 -6.67 -3.88 -5.81
N ALA A 61 -6.32 -3.23 -4.71
CA ALA A 61 -7.04 -2.08 -4.19
C ALA A 61 -6.15 -1.12 -3.40
N SER A 62 -6.63 0.12 -3.27
CA SER A 62 -6.12 1.10 -2.32
C SER A 62 -7.26 1.58 -1.43
N SER A 63 -7.01 1.65 -0.13
CA SER A 63 -7.97 2.10 0.87
C SER A 63 -7.40 3.27 1.66
N PRO A 64 -8.18 4.33 1.97
CA PRO A 64 -7.75 5.34 2.93
C PRO A 64 -7.46 4.74 4.31
N PHE A 65 -8.02 3.58 4.65
CA PHE A 65 -7.90 2.92 5.95
C PHE A 65 -6.78 1.88 6.05
N ALA A 66 -6.22 1.42 4.92
CA ALA A 66 -5.16 0.39 4.87
C ALA A 66 -3.97 0.74 3.95
N GLY A 67 -4.07 1.80 3.15
CA GLY A 67 -3.14 2.06 2.05
C GLY A 67 -3.35 1.09 0.88
N SER A 68 -2.30 0.94 0.09
CA SER A 68 -2.26 0.02 -1.06
C SER A 68 -2.23 -1.44 -0.59
N SER A 69 -2.90 -2.32 -1.34
CA SER A 69 -2.85 -3.78 -1.19
C SER A 69 -1.54 -4.41 -1.69
N GLY A 70 -0.58 -3.60 -2.14
CA GLY A 70 0.64 -4.06 -2.77
C GLY A 70 0.42 -4.44 -4.24
N SER A 71 1.22 -5.39 -4.75
CA SER A 71 1.10 -5.87 -6.13
C SER A 71 -0.22 -6.61 -6.38
N HIS A 72 -0.75 -6.51 -7.60
CA HIS A 72 -1.95 -7.23 -8.04
C HIS A 72 -1.80 -8.76 -7.96
N CYS A 73 -2.89 -9.46 -7.64
CA CYS A 73 -2.96 -10.92 -7.62
C CYS A 73 -3.22 -11.48 -9.02
N VAL A 74 -2.35 -12.36 -9.53
CA VAL A 74 -2.60 -13.11 -10.77
C VAL A 74 -3.80 -14.05 -10.61
N THR A 75 -3.96 -14.61 -9.42
CA THR A 75 -5.13 -15.40 -9.03
C THR A 75 -5.39 -15.27 -7.53
N GLY A 76 -6.64 -15.52 -7.13
CA GLY A 76 -7.10 -15.36 -5.76
C GLY A 76 -7.33 -13.89 -5.38
N LEU A 77 -7.62 -13.66 -4.10
CA LEU A 77 -7.94 -12.34 -3.55
C LEU A 77 -7.20 -12.15 -2.22
N LYS A 78 -6.83 -10.91 -1.93
CA LYS A 78 -6.43 -10.47 -0.59
C LYS A 78 -7.66 -10.08 0.21
N ARG A 79 -7.51 -10.10 1.53
CA ARG A 79 -8.58 -9.74 2.45
C ARG A 79 -8.29 -8.43 3.17
N LEU A 80 -9.23 -7.49 3.14
CA LEU A 80 -9.16 -6.29 3.98
C LEU A 80 -9.69 -6.62 5.38
N CYS A 81 -8.81 -6.46 6.37
CA CYS A 81 -9.10 -6.68 7.79
C CYS A 81 -8.93 -5.37 8.55
N CYS A 82 -9.92 -4.95 9.32
CA CYS A 82 -9.86 -3.75 10.15
C CYS A 82 -9.95 -4.09 11.62
N LYS A 83 -9.23 -3.37 12.48
CA LYS A 83 -9.34 -3.50 13.93
C LYS A 83 -10.81 -3.40 14.35
N THR A 84 -11.32 -4.40 15.06
CA THR A 84 -12.74 -4.50 15.42
C THR A 84 -13.21 -3.29 16.23
N ALA A 85 -12.35 -2.70 17.05
CA ALA A 85 -12.65 -1.48 17.81
C ALA A 85 -13.08 -0.28 16.94
N HIS A 86 -12.72 -0.29 15.65
CA HIS A 86 -13.02 0.76 14.68
C HIS A 86 -14.20 0.43 13.75
N VAL A 87 -14.78 -0.76 13.89
CA VAL A 87 -15.97 -1.18 13.13
C VAL A 87 -17.21 -0.99 14.00
N LYS A 88 -18.05 -0.01 13.68
CA LYS A 88 -19.19 0.42 14.52
C LYS A 88 -20.54 -0.09 14.04
N LYS A 89 -20.62 -0.61 12.82
CA LYS A 89 -21.84 -1.16 12.22
C LYS A 89 -21.53 -2.48 11.55
N ASP A 90 -22.54 -3.33 11.43
CA ASP A 90 -22.40 -4.60 10.71
C ASP A 90 -22.02 -4.33 9.25
N ILE A 91 -20.95 -4.98 8.79
CA ILE A 91 -20.39 -4.78 7.46
C ILE A 91 -21.33 -5.30 6.37
N LYS A 92 -22.00 -6.43 6.57
CA LYS A 92 -22.87 -7.04 5.55
C LYS A 92 -24.10 -6.20 5.30
N GLU A 93 -24.63 -5.54 6.33
CA GLU A 93 -25.81 -4.68 6.21
C GLU A 93 -25.48 -3.27 5.70
N ASN A 94 -24.27 -2.77 6.02
CA ASN A 94 -23.94 -1.37 5.78
C ASN A 94 -22.95 -1.14 4.64
N CYS A 95 -22.35 -2.18 4.06
CA CYS A 95 -21.35 -2.04 3.02
C CYS A 95 -21.71 -2.82 1.76
N ARG A 96 -21.48 -2.20 0.59
CA ARG A 96 -21.68 -2.84 -0.71
C ARG A 96 -20.90 -2.13 -1.81
N TYR A 97 -20.67 -2.85 -2.89
CA TYR A 97 -20.23 -2.28 -4.15
C TYR A 97 -21.32 -1.38 -4.73
N ARG A 98 -20.95 -0.18 -5.19
CA ARG A 98 -21.86 0.83 -5.74
C ARG A 98 -21.18 1.59 -6.86
N ASP A 99 -21.94 2.08 -7.83
CA ASP A 99 -21.38 2.90 -8.92
C ASP A 99 -20.72 4.19 -8.41
N SER A 100 -21.21 4.72 -7.28
CA SER A 100 -20.67 5.89 -6.59
C SER A 100 -20.82 5.75 -5.07
N CYS A 101 -19.90 6.36 -4.33
CA CYS A 101 -20.00 6.49 -2.87
C CYS A 101 -20.60 7.84 -2.43
N GLU A 102 -21.32 8.55 -3.29
CA GLU A 102 -22.01 9.78 -2.89
C GLU A 102 -23.02 9.50 -1.76
N GLY A 103 -22.89 10.22 -0.63
CA GLY A 103 -23.67 9.96 0.58
C GLY A 103 -23.19 8.75 1.42
N TYR A 104 -22.08 8.11 1.03
CA TYR A 104 -21.49 6.96 1.70
C TYR A 104 -20.01 7.20 2.02
N GLN A 105 -19.47 6.40 2.93
CA GLN A 105 -18.05 6.33 3.21
C GLN A 105 -17.36 5.44 2.18
N TYR A 106 -16.44 6.02 1.39
CA TYR A 106 -15.57 5.26 0.50
C TYR A 106 -14.59 4.40 1.31
N VAL A 107 -14.50 3.10 0.98
CA VAL A 107 -13.58 2.16 1.65
C VAL A 107 -12.43 1.77 0.74
N PHE A 108 -12.69 1.38 -0.51
CA PHE A 108 -11.67 1.13 -1.53
C PHE A 108 -12.33 1.00 -2.91
N LYS A 109 -11.51 0.88 -3.95
CA LYS A 109 -11.93 0.49 -5.30
C LYS A 109 -11.00 -0.61 -5.78
N ALA A 110 -11.56 -1.77 -6.13
CA ALA A 110 -10.79 -2.84 -6.75
C ALA A 110 -10.45 -2.45 -8.20
N GLY A 111 -9.27 -2.82 -8.72
CA GLY A 111 -8.78 -2.44 -10.05
C GLY A 111 -9.86 -2.48 -11.14
N GLY A 112 -10.19 -1.31 -11.71
CA GLY A 112 -11.21 -1.16 -12.76
C GLY A 112 -12.67 -1.39 -12.34
N SER A 113 -12.94 -1.85 -11.12
CA SER A 113 -14.28 -2.19 -10.61
C SER A 113 -15.00 -0.99 -10.02
N VAL A 114 -16.29 -1.12 -9.73
CA VAL A 114 -17.05 -0.12 -8.96
C VAL A 114 -16.50 -0.01 -7.52
N PRO A 115 -16.58 1.16 -6.86
CA PRO A 115 -16.09 1.31 -5.49
C PRO A 115 -16.89 0.50 -4.46
N PHE A 116 -16.20 0.06 -3.41
CA PHE A 116 -16.82 -0.51 -2.21
C PHE A 116 -17.06 0.61 -1.19
N CYS A 117 -18.33 0.82 -0.86
CA CYS A 117 -18.76 1.91 0.00
C CYS A 117 -19.55 1.38 1.20
N CYS A 118 -19.39 2.03 2.35
CA CYS A 118 -20.17 1.76 3.55
C CYS A 118 -21.06 2.94 3.94
N THR A 119 -22.13 2.72 4.70
CA THR A 119 -22.83 3.80 5.41
C THR A 119 -21.84 4.61 6.24
N SER A 120 -22.00 5.93 6.28
CA SER A 120 -21.13 6.80 7.10
C SER A 120 -21.11 6.35 8.56
N GLY A 121 -19.90 6.36 9.14
CA GLY A 121 -19.66 5.91 10.51
C GLY A 121 -19.63 4.39 10.69
N THR A 122 -19.63 3.59 9.63
CA THR A 122 -19.36 2.15 9.74
C THR A 122 -17.91 1.88 10.15
N LEU A 123 -16.95 2.57 9.52
CA LEU A 123 -15.54 2.58 9.90
C LEU A 123 -15.16 3.93 10.48
N VAL A 124 -14.46 3.96 11.61
CA VAL A 124 -14.04 5.20 12.28
C VAL A 124 -12.55 5.16 12.59
N TRP A 125 -11.84 6.29 12.44
CA TRP A 125 -10.44 6.41 12.83
C TRP A 125 -10.24 6.38 14.34
#